data_AF-A0A9D8NR78-F1
#
_entry.id   AF-A0A9D8NR78-F1
#
_cell.length_a   1.000
_cell.length_b   1.000
_cell.length_c   1.000
_cell.angle_alpha   90.00
_cell.angle_beta   90.00
_cell.angle_gamma   90.00
#
_symmetry.space_group_name_H-M   'P 1'
#
loop_
_entity.id
_entity.type
_entity.pdbx_description
1 polymer ?
#
loop_
_entity_poly.entity_id
_entity_poly.type
_entity_poly.pdbx_seq_one_letter_code
_entity_poly.pdbx_strand_id
1 'polypeptide(L)' 'AVARLIIQGALTRTESRGTHYRRDYPKRDDQRWRRHVDCPIRRTSGPALPPSDAGT' A
#
# COMPACT_ATOMS: atom_id res chain seq x y z
N ALA A 1 -1.48 -0.46 -9.70
CA ALA A 1 -0.35 0.04 -8.86
C ALA A 1 -0.84 0.89 -7.69
N VAL A 2 -1.63 1.95 -7.94
CA VAL A 2 -2.10 2.89 -6.90
C VAL A 2 -2.96 2.23 -5.82
N ALA A 3 -3.92 1.38 -6.18
CA ALA A 3 -4.78 0.69 -5.20
C ALA A 3 -3.96 -0.11 -4.15
N ARG A 4 -2.90 -0.79 -4.59
CA ARG A 4 -2.00 -1.53 -3.70
C ARG A 4 -1.28 -0.60 -2.72
N LEU A 5 -0.83 0.56 -3.19
CA LEU A 5 -0.19 1.57 -2.36
C LEU A 5 -1.13 2.08 -1.27
N ILE A 6 -2.38 2.40 -1.64
CA ILE A 6 -3.41 2.86 -0.70
C ILE A 6 -3.66 1.80 0.38
N ILE A 7 -3.87 0.54 -0.02
CA ILE A 7 -4.13 -0.56 0.91
C ILE A 7 -2.92 -0.79 1.83
N GLN A 8 -1.70 -0.79 1.31
CA GLN A 8 -0.49 -0.97 2.12
C GLN A 8 -0.29 0.17 3.12
N GLY A 9 -0.53 1.41 2.71
CA GLY A 9 -0.47 2.57 3.60
C GLY A 9 -1.50 2.49 4.73
N ALA A 10 -2.74 2.11 4.39
CA ALA A 10 -3.84 1.92 5.34
C ALA A 10 -3.57 0.79 6.35
N LEU A 11 -2.99 -0.34 5.89
CA LEU A 11 -2.64 -1.46 6.76
C LEU A 11 -1.52 -1.11 7.74
N THR A 12 -0.52 -0.35 7.26
CA THR A 12 0.62 0.06 8.07
C THR A 12 0.18 1.01 9.19
N ARG A 13 -0.73 1.96 8.91
CA ARG A 13 -1.18 2.97 9.88
C ARG A 13 -2.17 2.39 10.90
N THR A 14 -1.80 2.36 12.18
CA THR A 14 -2.65 1.86 13.29
C THR A 14 -3.21 3.01 14.14
N GLU A 15 -3.92 3.94 13.50
CA GLU A 15 -4.69 5.01 14.15
C GLU A 15 -5.85 5.46 13.25
N SER A 16 -6.73 6.31 13.76
CA SER A 16 -7.71 7.03 12.94
C SER A 16 -7.37 8.52 12.86
N ARG A 17 -7.31 9.06 11.63
CA ARG A 17 -7.03 10.49 11.38
C ARG A 17 -7.61 10.94 10.04
N GLY A 18 -8.42 11.99 10.08
CA GLY A 18 -9.06 12.54 8.87
C GLY A 18 -10.01 11.53 8.25
N THR A 19 -9.85 11.27 6.94
CA THR A 19 -10.67 10.30 6.18
C THR A 19 -10.29 8.84 6.41
N HIS A 20 -9.16 8.56 7.06
CA HIS A 20 -8.75 7.20 7.42
C HIS A 20 -9.29 6.84 8.80
N TYR A 21 -10.33 6.01 8.84
CA TYR A 21 -10.94 5.51 10.06
C TYR A 21 -10.73 3.99 10.22
N ARG A 22 -10.39 3.58 11.43
CA ARG A 22 -10.16 2.20 11.84
C ARG A 22 -10.92 1.92 13.13
N ARG A 23 -11.84 0.94 13.08
CA ARG A 23 -12.64 0.54 14.26
C ARG A 23 -11.79 -0.02 15.39
N ASP A 24 -10.71 -0.71 15.06
CA ASP A 24 -9.74 -1.29 16.01
C ASP A 24 -8.77 -0.24 16.59
N TYR A 25 -8.57 0.89 15.92
CA TYR A 25 -7.77 2.03 16.40
C TYR A 25 -8.52 3.36 16.19
N PRO A 26 -9.61 3.62 16.94
CA PRO A 26 -10.51 4.73 16.67
C PRO A 26 -9.95 6.11 17.06
N LYS A 27 -8.87 6.15 17.85
CA LYS A 27 -8.25 7.38 18.34
C LYS A 27 -7.06 7.78 17.49
N ARG A 28 -6.77 9.08 17.49
CA ARG A 28 -5.54 9.65 16.94
C ARG A 28 -4.38 9.37 17.90
N ASP A 29 -3.24 8.96 17.37
CA ASP A 29 -1.99 8.70 18.10
C ASP A 29 -0.86 9.53 17.50
N ASP A 30 -0.73 10.75 18.01
CA ASP A 30 0.28 11.71 17.55
C ASP A 30 1.70 11.30 17.94
N GLN A 31 1.89 10.47 18.96
CA GLN A 31 3.22 10.04 19.39
C GLN A 31 3.86 9.09 18.36
N ARG A 32 3.06 8.20 17.77
CA ARG A 32 3.56 7.21 16.79
C ARG A 32 3.32 7.59 15.33
N TRP A 33 2.26 8.36 15.05
CA TRP A 33 1.76 8.54 13.68
C TRP A 33 1.69 9.98 13.19
N ARG A 34 2.29 10.94 13.90
CA ARG A 34 2.52 12.30 13.38
C ARG A 34 3.68 12.34 12.36
N ARG A 35 3.58 11.49 11.35
CA ARG A 35 4.52 11.28 10.25
C ARG A 35 3.78 10.82 8.99
N HIS A 36 4.49 10.82 7.86
CA HIS A 36 4.02 10.21 6.63
C HIS A 36 4.23 8.69 6.66
N VAL A 37 3.45 7.97 5.85
CA VAL A 37 3.60 6.53 5.66
C VAL A 37 4.27 6.32 4.31
N ASP A 38 5.52 5.89 4.34
CA ASP A 38 6.28 5.57 3.13
C ASP A 38 6.03 4.10 2.75
N CYS A 39 5.53 3.87 1.54
CA CYS A 39 5.31 2.53 1.00
C CYS A 39 6.11 2.35 -0.30
N PRO A 40 7.31 1.73 -0.24
CA PRO A 40 8.13 1.51 -1.42
C PRO A 40 7.46 0.50 -2.36
N ILE A 41 7.17 0.93 -3.59
CA ILE A 41 6.65 0.03 -4.63
C ILE A 41 7.83 -0.75 -5.20
N ARG A 42 8.00 -2.00 -4.76
CA ARG A 42 8.89 -2.93 -5.44
C ARG A 42 8.22 -3.33 -6.76
N ARG A 43 8.81 -2.93 -7.90
CA ARG A 43 8.41 -3.48 -9.20
C ARG A 43 8.69 -4.98 -9.15
N THR A 44 7.63 -5.78 -9.07
CA THR A 44 7.76 -7.18 -9.47
C THR A 44 8.03 -7.13 -10.96
N SER A 45 9.20 -7.58 -11.42
CA SER A 45 9.29 -8.02 -12.81
C SER A 45 8.19 -9.06 -12.96
N GLY A 46 7.16 -8.76 -13.75
CA GLY A 46 6.16 -9.76 -14.09
C GLY A 46 6.88 -10.98 -14.70
N PRO A 47 6.28 -12.17 -14.68
CA PRO A 47 6.83 -13.29 -15.44
C PRO A 47 7.08 -12.78 -16.85
N ALA A 48 8.30 -13.02 -17.38
CA ALA A 48 8.61 -12.70 -18.75
C ALA A 48 7.51 -13.33 -19.61
N LEU A 49 6.78 -12.51 -20.37
CA LEU A 49 5.89 -13.04 -21.39
C LEU A 49 6.74 -13.96 -22.27
N PRO A 50 6.30 -15.20 -22.54
CA PRO A 50 7.03 -16.05 -23.46
C PRO A 50 7.16 -15.31 -24.80
N PRO A 51 8.30 -15.46 -25.51
CA PRO A 51 8.48 -14.84 -26.83
C PRO A 51 7.28 -15.19 -27.72
N SER A 52 6.79 -14.18 -28.45
CA SER A 52 5.55 -14.22 -29.23
C SER A 52 5.67 -15.02 -30.54
N ASP A 53 6.72 -15.83 -30.68
CA ASP A 53 7.18 -16.43 -31.91
C ASP A 53 7.32 -17.95 -31.73
N ALA A 54 6.20 -18.59 -31.43
CA ALA A 54 5.95 -19.97 -31.83
C ALA A 54 5.01 -19.93 -33.03
N GLY A 55 5.56 -20.21 -34.21
CA GLY A 55 4.98 -19.90 -35.51
C GLY A 55 3.68 -20.60 -35.89
N THR A 56 2.98 -19.97 -36.83
CA THR A 56 2.18 -20.59 -37.88
C THR A 56 2.39 -19.77 -39.13
#